data_AF-A0A2C6AHD9-F1
#
_entry.id   AF-A0A2C6AHD9-F1
#
_cell.length_a   1.000
_cell.length_b   1.000
_cell.length_c   1.000
_cell.angle_alpha   90.00
_cell.angle_beta   90.00
_cell.angle_gamma   90.00
#
_symmetry.space_group_name_H-M   'P 1'
#
loop_
_entity.id
_entity.type
_entity.pdbx_description
1 polymer ?
#
loop_
_entity_poly.entity_id
_entity_poly.type
_entity_poly.pdbx_seq_one_letter_code
_entity_poly.pdbx_strand_id
1 'polypeptide(L)'
;MNKIGVKIKDSIILNSDEQEIFNYFRQTHELIFEEFYKKIKLSNEYIIVIRLKRIESIINKLQRPNSSKLSKIDDIAGIRIIVDNINEIYKVSKLLDDLLIDDNFQLKYNKDYVELPKKDGYRSLHKIFTFIYL
;
A
#
# COMPACT_ATOMS: atom_id res chain seq x y z
N MET A 1 -0.20 -2.63 20.15
CA MET A 1 0.57 -2.15 18.98
C MET A 1 1.91 -1.46 19.31
N ASN A 2 1.98 -0.39 20.12
CA ASN A 2 3.26 0.31 20.36
C ASN A 2 4.38 -0.58 20.91
N LYS A 3 4.08 -1.46 21.89
CA LYS A 3 5.05 -2.40 22.47
C LYS A 3 5.62 -3.38 21.42
N ILE A 4 4.74 -3.95 20.59
CA ILE A 4 5.13 -4.85 19.48
C ILE A 4 6.04 -4.13 18.49
N GLY A 5 5.72 -2.88 18.12
CA GLY A 5 6.54 -2.09 17.20
C GLY A 5 7.95 -1.81 17.73
N VAL A 6 8.09 -1.54 19.03
CA VAL A 6 9.40 -1.35 19.68
C VAL A 6 10.19 -2.65 19.66
N LYS A 7 9.59 -3.77 20.06
CA LYS A 7 10.24 -5.09 20.02
C LYS A 7 10.77 -5.42 18.63
N ILE A 8 9.97 -5.24 17.58
CA ILE A 8 10.40 -5.49 16.19
C ILE A 8 11.61 -4.60 15.83
N LYS A 9 11.57 -3.31 16.20
CA LYS A 9 12.65 -2.36 15.90
C LYS A 9 13.96 -2.75 16.58
N ASP A 10 13.88 -3.25 17.82
CA ASP A 10 15.02 -3.72 18.60
C ASP A 10 15.41 -5.17 18.28
N SER A 11 14.82 -5.76 17.23
CA SER A 11 15.05 -7.15 16.81
C SER A 11 14.74 -8.20 17.89
N ILE A 12 13.83 -7.87 18.80
CA ILE A 12 13.33 -8.78 19.84
C ILE A 12 12.26 -9.68 19.23
N ILE A 13 12.38 -10.99 19.47
CA ILE A 13 11.43 -12.01 19.00
C ILE A 13 10.08 -11.80 19.71
N LEU A 14 9.01 -11.79 18.91
CA LEU A 14 7.64 -11.74 19.39
C LEU A 14 7.19 -13.13 19.85
N ASN A 15 6.46 -13.20 20.97
CA ASN A 15 5.80 -14.44 21.36
C ASN A 15 4.58 -14.74 20.45
N SER A 16 3.93 -15.89 20.63
CA SER A 16 2.80 -16.32 19.78
C SER A 16 1.68 -15.28 19.73
N ASP A 17 1.23 -14.80 20.89
CA ASP A 17 0.13 -13.82 20.99
C ASP A 17 0.50 -12.49 20.31
N GLU A 18 1.76 -12.05 20.45
CA GLU A 18 2.26 -10.84 19.81
C GLU A 18 2.34 -10.98 18.29
N GLN A 19 2.70 -12.16 17.79
CA GLN A 19 2.69 -12.46 16.35
C GLN A 19 1.26 -12.45 15.81
N GLU A 20 0.30 -13.01 16.54
CA GLU A 20 -1.11 -13.01 16.16
C GLU A 20 -1.67 -11.58 16.11
N ILE A 21 -1.42 -10.77 17.15
CA ILE A 21 -1.82 -9.35 17.18
C ILE A 21 -1.18 -8.57 16.03
N PHE A 22 0.08 -8.83 15.72
CA PHE A 22 0.77 -8.17 14.61
C PHE A 22 0.17 -8.56 13.25
N ASN A 23 -0.14 -9.85 13.05
CA ASN A 23 -0.76 -10.33 11.83
C ASN A 23 -2.20 -9.81 11.70
N TYR A 24 -2.96 -9.75 12.79
CA TYR A 24 -4.29 -9.14 12.82
C TYR A 24 -4.22 -7.67 12.40
N PHE A 25 -3.31 -6.88 12.99
CA PHE A 25 -3.09 -5.49 12.58
C PHE A 25 -2.73 -5.36 11.09
N ARG A 26 -1.95 -6.30 10.54
CA ARG A 26 -1.66 -6.34 9.10
C ARG A 26 -2.92 -6.59 8.28
N GLN A 27 -3.74 -7.57 8.68
CA GLN A 27 -4.98 -7.96 7.98
C GLN A 27 -6.05 -6.86 8.01
N THR A 28 -6.16 -6.08 9.09
CA THR A 28 -7.15 -4.98 9.12
C THR A 28 -6.94 -3.96 8.00
N HIS A 29 -5.70 -3.80 7.50
CA HIS A 29 -5.43 -2.94 6.37
C HIS A 29 -5.97 -3.50 5.06
N GLU A 30 -6.03 -4.82 4.88
CA GLU A 30 -6.68 -5.44 3.71
C GLU A 30 -8.15 -5.03 3.65
N LEU A 31 -8.87 -5.21 4.77
CA LEU A 31 -10.28 -4.87 4.90
C LEU A 31 -10.56 -3.38 4.58
N ILE A 32 -9.70 -2.48 5.08
CA ILE A 32 -9.81 -1.04 4.77
C ILE A 32 -9.69 -0.79 3.27
N PHE A 33 -8.72 -1.42 2.61
CA PHE A 33 -8.51 -1.26 1.17
C PHE A 33 -9.59 -1.94 0.33
N GLU A 34 -10.16 -3.05 0.78
CA GLU A 34 -11.33 -3.67 0.15
C GLU A 34 -12.54 -2.73 0.17
N GLU A 35 -12.85 -2.17 1.34
CA GLU A 35 -13.95 -1.20 1.48
C GLU A 35 -13.70 0.08 0.69
N PHE A 36 -12.45 0.56 0.66
CA PHE A 36 -12.08 1.70 -0.17
C PHE A 36 -12.26 1.38 -1.67
N TYR A 37 -11.75 0.24 -2.14
CA TYR A 37 -11.85 -0.14 -3.56
C TYR A 37 -13.29 -0.29 -4.03
N LYS A 38 -14.18 -0.89 -3.23
CA LYS A 38 -15.62 -1.01 -3.55
C LYS A 38 -16.26 0.34 -3.88
N LYS A 39 -15.75 1.45 -3.32
CA LYS A 39 -16.23 2.80 -3.59
C LYS A 39 -15.70 3.40 -4.91
N ILE A 40 -14.54 2.96 -5.39
CA ILE A 40 -13.90 3.49 -6.61
C ILE A 40 -14.67 3.07 -7.88
N LYS A 41 -15.56 2.05 -7.80
CA LYS A 41 -16.47 1.64 -8.90
C LYS A 41 -15.77 1.51 -10.27
N LEU A 42 -14.57 0.93 -10.29
CA LEU A 42 -13.87 0.66 -11.53
C LEU A 42 -14.59 -0.41 -12.35
N SER A 43 -14.42 -0.35 -13.68
CA SER A 43 -14.99 -1.32 -14.63
C SER A 43 -14.55 -2.75 -14.32
N ASN A 44 -15.45 -3.71 -14.57
CA ASN A 44 -15.21 -5.15 -14.38
C ASN A 44 -14.21 -5.75 -15.37
N GLU A 45 -13.78 -4.98 -16.38
CA GLU A 45 -12.75 -5.42 -17.33
C GLU A 45 -11.34 -5.49 -16.70
N TYR A 46 -11.12 -4.80 -15.58
CA TYR A 46 -9.83 -4.79 -14.89
C TYR A 46 -9.77 -5.87 -13.79
N ILE A 47 -8.64 -6.56 -13.69
CA ILE A 47 -8.38 -7.46 -12.57
C ILE A 47 -7.84 -6.64 -11.41
N ILE A 48 -8.59 -6.59 -10.32
CA ILE A 48 -8.25 -5.77 -9.16
C ILE A 48 -8.06 -6.65 -7.93
N VAL A 49 -6.92 -6.49 -7.29
CA VAL A 49 -6.53 -7.29 -6.12
C VAL A 49 -6.01 -6.38 -5.02
N ILE A 50 -6.38 -6.69 -3.78
CA ILE A 50 -5.71 -6.09 -2.62
C ILE A 50 -4.43 -6.87 -2.35
N ARG A 51 -3.34 -6.13 -2.14
CA ARG A 51 -2.04 -6.71 -1.85
C ARG A 51 -1.62 -6.31 -0.46
N LEU A 52 -1.70 -7.26 0.47
CA LEU A 52 -1.00 -7.15 1.75
C LEU A 52 0.51 -7.28 1.57
N LYS A 53 1.26 -6.43 2.26
CA LYS A 53 2.72 -6.52 2.35
C LYS A 53 3.10 -7.72 3.22
N ARG A 54 4.15 -8.43 2.82
CA ARG A 54 4.67 -9.59 3.58
C ARG A 54 5.21 -9.13 4.93
N ILE A 55 5.04 -9.97 5.95
CA ILE A 55 5.45 -9.69 7.34
C ILE A 55 6.93 -9.29 7.41
N GLU A 56 7.80 -10.02 6.73
CA GLU A 56 9.24 -9.78 6.71
C GLU A 56 9.56 -8.41 6.10
N SER A 57 8.78 -8.00 5.10
CA SER A 57 8.96 -6.68 4.47
C SER A 57 8.50 -5.53 5.38
N ILE A 58 7.53 -5.76 6.27
CA ILE A 58 7.09 -4.79 7.28
C ILE A 58 8.14 -4.70 8.40
N ILE A 59 8.64 -5.85 8.88
CA ILE A 59 9.74 -5.93 9.86
C ILE A 59 10.97 -5.18 9.35
N ASN A 60 11.44 -5.50 8.14
CA ASN A 60 12.58 -4.83 7.51
C ASN A 60 12.37 -3.33 7.31
N LYS A 61 11.13 -2.86 7.20
CA LYS A 61 10.81 -1.42 7.11
C LYS A 61 10.86 -0.76 8.48
N LEU A 62 10.41 -1.44 9.55
CA LEU A 62 10.45 -0.95 10.93
C LEU A 62 11.84 -0.93 11.55
N GLN A 63 12.74 -1.80 11.12
CA GLN A 63 14.12 -1.86 11.61
C GLN A 63 15.04 -0.81 10.98
N ARG A 64 14.56 -0.02 10.02
CA ARG A 64 15.37 1.06 9.43
C ARG A 64 15.65 2.13 10.49
N PRO A 65 16.85 2.75 10.50
CA PRO A 65 17.23 3.75 11.51
C PRO A 65 16.19 4.89 11.68
N ASN A 66 15.58 5.33 10.57
CA ASN A 66 14.60 6.42 10.54
C ASN A 66 13.15 5.94 10.29
N SER A 67 12.83 4.72 10.71
CA SER A 67 11.48 4.19 10.58
C SER A 67 10.46 4.89 11.47
N SER A 68 9.24 5.03 10.96
CA SER A 68 8.06 5.41 11.74
C SER A 68 7.70 4.35 12.78
N LYS A 69 6.89 4.72 13.77
CA LYS A 69 6.24 3.76 14.67
C LYS A 69 5.35 2.79 13.88
N LEU A 70 5.14 1.58 14.39
CA LEU A 70 4.26 0.57 13.76
C LEU A 70 2.85 1.11 13.47
N SER A 71 2.31 2.00 14.31
CA SER A 71 1.01 2.65 14.06
C SER A 71 1.01 3.72 12.96
N LYS A 72 2.18 4.15 12.48
CA LYS A 72 2.38 5.18 11.45
C LYS A 72 3.16 4.64 10.25
N ILE A 73 3.20 3.31 10.08
CA ILE A 73 3.92 2.71 8.97
C ILE A 73 3.04 2.74 7.72
N ASP A 74 3.54 3.35 6.66
CA ASP A 74 2.85 3.34 5.36
C ASP A 74 3.00 1.98 4.66
N ASP A 75 2.30 1.79 3.54
CA ASP A 75 2.54 0.68 2.60
C ASP A 75 2.44 -0.71 3.29
N ILE A 76 1.42 -0.89 4.13
CA ILE A 76 1.03 -2.20 4.68
C ILE A 76 0.17 -2.97 3.68
N ALA A 77 -0.69 -2.26 2.98
CA ALA A 77 -1.59 -2.79 1.98
C ALA A 77 -1.68 -1.79 0.82
N GLY A 78 -2.15 -2.25 -0.34
CA GLY A 78 -2.44 -1.40 -1.47
C GLY A 78 -3.31 -2.11 -2.50
N ILE A 79 -3.93 -1.34 -3.38
CA ILE A 79 -4.69 -1.86 -4.52
C ILE A 79 -3.74 -2.08 -5.69
N ARG A 80 -3.81 -3.26 -6.31
CA ARG A 80 -3.14 -3.55 -7.57
C ARG A 80 -4.19 -3.76 -8.64
N ILE A 81 -4.05 -3.00 -9.71
CA ILE A 81 -4.88 -3.12 -10.91
C ILE A 81 -3.99 -3.73 -12.00
N ILE A 82 -4.46 -4.82 -12.59
CA ILE A 82 -3.80 -5.53 -13.69
C ILE A 82 -4.62 -5.26 -14.94
N VAL A 83 -3.93 -4.86 -16.01
CA VAL A 83 -4.51 -4.44 -17.28
C VAL A 83 -3.76 -5.11 -18.43
N ASP A 84 -4.38 -5.16 -19.60
CA ASP A 84 -3.88 -5.94 -20.73
C ASP A 84 -2.67 -5.32 -21.43
N ASN A 85 -2.53 -4.00 -21.40
CA ASN A 85 -1.47 -3.30 -22.12
C ASN A 85 -1.10 -1.95 -21.48
N ILE A 86 -0.01 -1.37 -21.98
CA ILE A 86 0.56 -0.11 -21.47
C ILE A 86 -0.43 1.06 -21.59
N ASN A 87 -1.21 1.14 -22.67
CA ASN A 87 -2.17 2.24 -22.84
C ASN A 87 -3.24 2.21 -21.74
N GLU A 88 -3.69 1.01 -21.34
CA GLU A 88 -4.65 0.85 -20.24
C GLU A 88 -4.06 1.29 -18.89
N ILE A 89 -2.75 1.17 -18.67
CA ILE A 89 -2.11 1.68 -17.43
C ILE A 89 -2.37 3.18 -17.29
N TYR A 90 -2.16 3.94 -18.37
CA TYR A 90 -2.32 5.38 -18.38
C TYR A 90 -3.79 5.81 -18.36
N LYS A 91 -4.68 5.07 -19.03
CA LYS A 91 -6.14 5.30 -18.94
C LYS A 91 -6.66 5.11 -17.53
N VAL A 92 -6.35 3.98 -16.88
CA VAL A 92 -6.74 3.71 -15.50
C VAL A 92 -6.12 4.74 -14.55
N SER A 93 -4.86 5.12 -14.77
CA SER A 93 -4.19 6.16 -13.99
C SER A 93 -4.96 7.48 -14.01
N LYS A 94 -5.42 7.91 -15.18
CA LYS A 94 -6.19 9.15 -15.34
C LYS A 94 -7.58 9.03 -14.73
N LEU A 95 -8.26 7.91 -14.96
CA LEU A 95 -9.55 7.63 -14.32
C LEU A 95 -9.47 7.67 -12.79
N LEU A 96 -8.41 7.10 -12.20
CA LEU A 96 -8.17 7.17 -10.76
C LEU A 96 -7.96 8.60 -10.26
N ASP A 97 -7.25 9.44 -11.01
CA ASP A 97 -7.09 10.85 -10.65
C ASP A 97 -8.45 11.56 -10.65
N ASP A 98 -9.26 11.34 -11.68
CA ASP A 98 -10.57 11.98 -11.83
C ASP A 98 -11.59 11.50 -10.78
N LEU A 99 -11.47 10.25 -10.31
CA LEU A 99 -12.36 9.68 -9.29
C LEU A 99 -11.96 10.02 -7.87
N LEU A 100 -10.66 10.16 -7.61
CA LEU A 100 -10.15 10.22 -6.24
C LEU A 100 -9.69 11.60 -5.82
N ILE A 101 -9.24 12.46 -6.73
CA ILE A 101 -8.67 13.75 -6.34
C ILE A 101 -9.78 14.74 -5.99
N ASP A 102 -9.82 15.16 -4.73
CA ASP A 102 -10.73 16.17 -4.18
C ASP A 102 -10.05 16.98 -3.06
N ASP A 103 -10.76 17.89 -2.41
CA ASP A 103 -10.20 18.75 -1.36
C ASP A 103 -9.53 17.97 -0.20
N ASN A 104 -9.95 16.72 0.04
CA ASN A 104 -9.43 15.89 1.12
C ASN A 104 -8.47 14.80 0.63
N PHE A 105 -8.50 14.40 -0.64
CA PHE A 105 -7.68 13.31 -1.17
C PHE A 105 -6.83 13.80 -2.35
N GLN A 106 -5.52 13.68 -2.21
CA GLN A 106 -4.56 14.32 -3.12
C GLN A 106 -3.51 13.33 -3.60
N LEU A 107 -3.05 13.48 -4.85
CA LEU A 107 -1.94 12.70 -5.36
C LEU A 107 -0.63 13.20 -4.73
N LYS A 108 -0.01 12.37 -3.90
CA LYS A 108 1.25 12.72 -3.22
C LYS A 108 2.45 12.51 -4.14
N TYR A 109 2.55 11.33 -4.74
CA TYR A 109 3.64 10.99 -5.66
C TYR A 109 3.17 10.01 -6.74
N ASN A 110 3.76 10.12 -7.92
CA ASN A 110 3.64 9.16 -9.01
C ASN A 110 5.05 8.67 -9.40
N LYS A 111 5.25 7.36 -9.53
CA LYS A 111 6.51 6.78 -10.04
C LYS A 111 6.22 5.91 -11.24
N ASP A 112 6.69 6.37 -12.40
CA ASP A 112 6.51 5.66 -13.66
C ASP A 112 7.68 4.69 -13.92
N TYR A 113 7.51 3.44 -13.50
CA TYR A 113 8.45 2.36 -13.87
C TYR A 113 8.09 1.71 -15.21
N VAL A 114 7.07 2.18 -15.94
CA VAL A 114 6.80 1.76 -17.32
C VAL A 114 7.77 2.48 -18.25
N GLU A 115 7.87 3.80 -18.11
CA GLU A 115 8.78 4.66 -18.88
C GLU A 115 10.24 4.47 -18.44
N LEU A 116 10.49 4.40 -17.11
CA LEU A 116 11.81 4.18 -16.53
C LEU A 116 11.84 2.89 -15.69
N PRO A 117 11.91 1.71 -16.34
CA PRO A 117 11.96 0.43 -15.64
C PRO A 117 13.13 0.36 -14.66
N LYS A 118 12.94 -0.42 -13.60
CA LYS A 118 14.05 -0.76 -12.72
C LYS A 118 15.06 -1.65 -13.46
N LYS A 119 16.28 -1.74 -12.91
CA LYS A 119 17.37 -2.57 -13.44
C LYS A 119 17.01 -4.05 -13.59
N ASP A 120 16.09 -4.55 -12.77
CA ASP A 120 15.57 -5.92 -12.81
C ASP A 120 14.46 -6.13 -13.86
N GLY A 121 14.14 -5.09 -14.65
CA GLY A 121 13.09 -5.12 -15.66
C GLY A 121 11.67 -4.87 -15.11
N TYR A 122 11.52 -4.59 -13.81
CA TYR A 122 10.22 -4.33 -13.22
C TYR A 122 9.54 -3.09 -13.84
N ARG A 123 8.26 -3.26 -14.22
CA ARG A 123 7.40 -2.21 -14.81
C ARG A 123 6.06 -2.13 -14.10
N SER A 124 5.66 -0.90 -13.74
CA SER A 124 4.37 -0.56 -13.13
C SER A 124 4.29 0.95 -12.95
N LEU A 125 3.08 1.51 -12.93
CA LEU A 125 2.86 2.88 -12.50
C LEU A 125 2.43 2.89 -11.03
N HIS A 126 3.21 3.54 -10.16
CA HIS A 126 2.93 3.60 -8.72
C HIS A 126 2.32 4.94 -8.38
N LYS A 127 1.03 4.95 -8.01
CA LYS A 127 0.35 6.13 -7.48
C LYS A 127 0.24 6.04 -5.96
N ILE A 128 0.72 7.08 -5.28
CA ILE A 128 0.60 7.23 -3.83
C ILE A 128 -0.26 8.45 -3.58
N PHE A 129 -1.40 8.23 -2.93
CA PHE A 129 -2.30 9.29 -2.52
C PHE A 129 -2.16 9.59 -1.04
N THR A 130 -2.60 10.77 -0.62
CA THR A 130 -2.67 11.18 0.77
C THR A 130 -4.07 11.72 1.06
N PHE A 131 -4.56 11.47 2.27
CA PHE A 131 -5.80 12.05 2.77
C PHE A 131 -5.46 13.10 3.82
N ILE A 132 -6.06 14.28 3.73
CA ILE A 132 -5.91 15.37 4.68
C ILE A 132 -7.19 15.42 5.51
N TYR A 133 -7.06 15.18 6.81
CA TYR A 133 -8.13 15.50 7.75
C TYR A 133 -8.03 16.99 8.05
N LEU A 134 -9.05 17.76 7.64
CA LEU A 134 -9.27 19.13 8.12
C LEU A 134 -9.71 19.13 9.59
#